data_AF-A0A2L0AB54-F1
#
_entry.id   AF-A0A2L0AB54-F1
#
_cell.length_a   1.000
_cell.length_b   1.000
_cell.length_c   1.000
_cell.angle_alpha   90.00
_cell.angle_beta   90.00
_cell.angle_gamma   90.00
#
_symmetry.space_group_name_H-M   'P 1'
#
loop_
_entity.id
_entity.type
_entity.pdbx_description
1 polymer ?
#
loop_
_entity_poly.entity_id
_entity_poly.type
_entity_poly.pdbx_seq_one_letter_code
_entity_poly.pdbx_strand_id
1 'polypeptide(L)'
;MPTLPRQDRMCIEELLGMSSGYVMDLTNREFAGLVRDELEIDVEDSAYAARGTSKANRLRHIIETVEPAPAAQLLRALWYHREQRGWTPGEIVEPRPSIVRQRYMQVVERLERQANLSDTDALVAFADNATLDQLIEAINRDVAAGRHAAALDRLHTYCMKRFTYHLDEAGLSHVREEPLQSRVGKYVKWLIETRDLRPMTHQILKNAMGILQQFNDIRNNRSFAHDNDLIDAHEARLIFDTVVAILRFIEPRADAARS
;
A
#
# COMPACT_ATOMS: atom_id res chain seq x y z
N MET A 1 0.01 6.34 -9.62
CA MET A 1 1.04 5.98 -10.62
C MET A 1 2.40 6.53 -10.24
N PRO A 2 3.40 5.66 -9.97
CA PRO A 2 4.74 6.07 -9.58
C PRO A 2 5.48 6.69 -10.76
N THR A 3 5.68 8.02 -10.73
CA THR A 3 6.59 8.65 -11.69
C THR A 3 8.01 8.48 -11.18
N LEU A 4 8.75 7.51 -11.74
CA LEU A 4 10.15 7.30 -11.38
C LEU A 4 11.03 8.46 -11.88
N PRO A 5 11.83 9.11 -11.00
CA PRO A 5 12.81 10.10 -11.42
C PRO A 5 13.75 9.55 -12.49
N ARG A 6 14.30 10.44 -13.31
CA ARG A 6 15.23 10.05 -14.38
C ARG A 6 16.44 9.26 -13.85
N GLN A 7 16.98 9.64 -12.70
CA GLN A 7 18.14 8.98 -12.11
C GLN A 7 17.85 7.52 -11.75
N ASP A 8 16.67 7.25 -11.18
CA ASP A 8 16.22 5.93 -10.79
C ASP A 8 16.01 5.02 -12.00
N ARG A 9 15.38 5.57 -13.06
CA ARG A 9 15.26 4.87 -14.34
C ARG A 9 16.63 4.50 -14.90
N MET A 10 17.57 5.44 -14.92
CA MET A 10 18.94 5.16 -15.37
C MET A 10 19.64 4.09 -14.51
N CYS A 11 19.40 4.09 -13.19
CA CYS A 11 19.93 3.07 -12.29
C CYS A 11 19.39 1.67 -12.63
N ILE A 12 18.08 1.55 -12.89
CA ILE A 12 17.44 0.28 -13.29
C ILE A 12 18.00 -0.18 -14.65
N GLU A 13 18.09 0.73 -15.62
CA GLU A 13 18.59 0.48 -16.98
C GLU A 13 20.02 -0.09 -16.98
N GLU A 14 20.90 0.55 -16.22
CA GLU A 14 22.31 0.18 -16.10
C GLU A 14 22.47 -1.19 -15.44
N LEU A 15 21.76 -1.43 -14.34
CA LEU A 15 21.87 -2.68 -13.59
C LEU A 15 21.28 -3.87 -14.34
N LEU A 16 20.14 -3.68 -14.99
CA LEU A 16 19.47 -4.75 -15.73
C LEU A 16 19.98 -4.88 -17.17
N GLY A 17 20.94 -4.06 -17.60
CA GLY A 17 21.55 -4.16 -18.94
C GLY A 17 20.54 -3.92 -20.07
N MET A 18 19.66 -2.93 -19.91
CA MET A 18 18.45 -2.77 -20.74
C MET A 18 18.63 -1.92 -22.01
N SER A 19 19.84 -1.43 -22.28
CA SER A 19 20.14 -0.53 -23.39
C SER A 19 19.90 -1.13 -24.77
N SER A 20 20.02 -2.45 -24.91
CA SER A 20 19.87 -3.20 -26.16
C SER A 20 18.54 -3.96 -26.29
N GLY A 21 17.58 -3.71 -25.39
CA GLY A 21 16.27 -4.39 -25.40
C GLY A 21 16.21 -5.69 -24.58
N TYR A 22 17.34 -6.12 -24.00
CA TYR A 22 17.45 -7.27 -23.12
C TYR A 22 17.16 -6.91 -21.66
N VAL A 23 16.95 -7.91 -20.81
CA VAL A 23 16.86 -7.76 -19.35
C VAL A 23 17.79 -8.81 -18.79
N MET A 24 19.03 -8.42 -18.50
CA MET A 24 20.12 -9.32 -18.11
C MET A 24 20.29 -10.45 -19.14
N ASP A 25 20.34 -11.70 -18.69
CA ASP A 25 20.40 -12.94 -19.47
C ASP A 25 19.04 -13.60 -19.69
N LEU A 26 17.96 -13.04 -19.16
CA LEU A 26 16.66 -13.69 -19.22
C LEU A 26 16.24 -13.91 -20.68
N THR A 27 15.93 -15.17 -21.01
CA THR A 27 15.18 -15.49 -22.21
C THR A 27 13.78 -14.86 -22.14
N ASN A 28 13.10 -14.74 -23.28
CA ASN A 28 11.73 -14.21 -23.28
C ASN A 28 10.80 -15.08 -22.41
N ARG A 29 11.02 -16.40 -22.40
CA ARG A 29 10.26 -17.34 -21.57
C ARG A 29 10.52 -17.14 -20.08
N GLU A 30 11.77 -16.99 -19.66
CA GLU A 30 12.10 -16.78 -18.23
C GLU A 30 11.61 -15.44 -17.74
N PHE A 31 11.76 -14.38 -18.53
CA PHE A 31 11.22 -13.06 -18.19
C PHE A 31 9.69 -13.09 -18.07
N ALA A 32 8.99 -13.71 -19.03
CA ALA A 32 7.54 -13.84 -18.98
C ALA A 32 7.06 -14.75 -17.84
N GLY A 33 7.84 -15.77 -17.48
CA GLY A 33 7.60 -16.61 -16.30
C GLY A 33 7.72 -15.78 -15.03
N LEU A 34 8.84 -15.08 -14.83
CA LEU A 34 9.07 -14.25 -13.65
C LEU A 34 7.99 -13.18 -13.46
N VAL A 35 7.59 -12.46 -14.51
CA VAL A 35 6.52 -11.45 -14.40
C VAL A 35 5.17 -12.08 -14.04
N ARG A 36 4.89 -13.27 -14.57
CA ARG A 36 3.65 -14.00 -14.28
C ARG A 36 3.63 -14.55 -12.86
N ASP A 37 4.75 -15.09 -12.40
CA ASP A 37 4.87 -15.66 -11.05
C ASP A 37 4.79 -14.57 -9.98
N GLU A 38 5.35 -13.38 -10.25
CA GLU A 38 5.34 -12.27 -9.29
C GLU A 38 4.04 -11.46 -9.34
N LEU A 39 3.52 -11.17 -10.54
CA LEU A 39 2.44 -10.18 -10.70
C LEU A 39 1.15 -10.75 -11.30
N GLU A 40 1.11 -12.04 -11.66
CA GLU A 40 0.00 -12.66 -12.39
C GLU A 40 -0.31 -11.96 -13.74
N ILE A 41 0.68 -11.25 -14.30
CA ILE A 41 0.56 -10.51 -15.56
C ILE A 41 1.09 -11.36 -16.71
N ASP A 42 0.31 -11.49 -17.78
CA ASP A 42 0.82 -11.96 -19.07
C ASP A 42 1.53 -10.82 -19.81
N VAL A 43 2.84 -10.70 -19.57
CA VAL A 43 3.66 -9.64 -20.15
C VAL A 43 3.70 -9.70 -21.67
N GLU A 44 3.37 -10.84 -22.30
CA GLU A 44 3.36 -10.99 -23.75
C GLU A 44 2.12 -10.37 -24.43
N ASP A 45 1.08 -10.03 -23.67
CA ASP A 45 -0.11 -9.36 -24.18
C ASP A 45 0.27 -8.06 -24.92
N SER A 46 -0.45 -7.79 -26.01
CA SER A 46 -0.35 -6.57 -26.80
C SER A 46 -0.52 -5.28 -25.97
N ALA A 47 -1.28 -5.33 -24.87
CA ALA A 47 -1.45 -4.22 -23.94
C ALA A 47 -0.12 -3.74 -23.35
N TYR A 48 0.86 -4.64 -23.18
CA TYR A 48 2.18 -4.31 -22.64
C TYR A 48 3.23 -3.95 -23.70
N ALA A 49 2.85 -3.93 -24.99
CA ALA A 49 3.74 -3.64 -26.11
C ALA A 49 3.74 -2.15 -26.53
N ALA A 50 3.15 -1.24 -25.73
CA ALA A 50 3.03 0.19 -26.06
C ALA A 50 4.39 0.89 -26.33
N ARG A 51 5.48 0.38 -25.75
CA ARG A 51 6.85 0.86 -25.97
C ARG A 51 7.65 0.00 -26.95
N GLY A 52 7.02 -0.98 -27.59
CA GLY A 52 7.63 -2.02 -28.41
C GLY A 52 7.65 -3.38 -27.73
N THR A 53 8.04 -4.41 -28.48
CA THR A 53 7.89 -5.83 -28.11
C THR A 53 9.10 -6.43 -27.40
N SER A 54 10.18 -5.67 -27.20
CA SER A 54 11.36 -6.15 -26.47
C SER A 54 11.07 -6.31 -24.97
N LYS A 55 11.74 -7.25 -24.30
CA LYS A 55 11.62 -7.45 -22.84
C LYS A 55 11.84 -6.16 -22.07
N ALA A 56 12.87 -5.40 -22.43
CA ALA A 56 13.17 -4.15 -21.76
C ALA A 56 12.04 -3.11 -21.93
N ASN A 57 11.44 -3.03 -23.12
CA ASN A 57 10.31 -2.11 -23.36
C ASN A 57 9.05 -2.53 -22.61
N ARG A 58 8.76 -3.84 -22.56
CA ARG A 58 7.66 -4.37 -21.76
C ARG A 58 7.89 -4.13 -20.26
N LEU A 59 9.10 -4.34 -19.75
CA LEU A 59 9.46 -4.05 -18.36
C LEU A 59 9.31 -2.56 -18.02
N ARG A 60 9.81 -1.66 -18.87
CA ARG A 60 9.62 -0.21 -18.71
C ARG A 60 8.15 0.16 -18.61
N HIS A 61 7.34 -0.41 -19.51
CA HIS A 61 5.92 -0.13 -19.55
C HIS A 61 5.24 -0.62 -18.27
N ILE A 62 5.50 -1.86 -17.82
CA ILE A 62 4.98 -2.39 -16.56
C ILE A 62 5.31 -1.47 -15.39
N ILE A 63 6.59 -1.12 -15.21
CA ILE A 63 7.04 -0.30 -14.06
C ILE A 63 6.34 1.08 -14.04
N GLU A 64 6.00 1.62 -15.20
CA GLU A 64 5.33 2.93 -15.32
C GLU A 64 3.80 2.84 -15.20
N THR A 65 3.19 1.67 -15.45
CA THR A 65 1.73 1.50 -15.45
C THR A 65 1.17 0.85 -14.20
N VAL A 66 1.94 0.01 -13.52
CA VAL A 66 1.48 -0.65 -12.29
C VAL A 66 1.61 0.26 -11.08
N GLU A 67 0.89 -0.08 -10.00
CA GLU A 67 1.01 0.62 -8.72
C GLU A 67 2.39 0.37 -8.07
N PRO A 68 2.82 1.21 -7.10
CA PRO A 68 4.16 1.14 -6.53
C PRO A 68 4.53 -0.22 -5.91
N ALA A 69 3.58 -0.92 -5.29
CA ALA A 69 3.83 -2.22 -4.66
C ALA A 69 4.20 -3.31 -5.71
N PRO A 70 3.39 -3.58 -6.74
CA PRO A 70 3.77 -4.48 -7.84
C PRO A 70 5.10 -4.09 -8.50
N ALA A 71 5.35 -2.79 -8.71
CA ALA A 71 6.61 -2.33 -9.28
C ALA A 71 7.82 -2.67 -8.38
N ALA A 72 7.70 -2.45 -7.07
CA ALA A 72 8.72 -2.80 -6.10
C ALA A 72 8.97 -4.31 -6.04
N GLN A 73 7.90 -5.11 -5.99
CA GLN A 73 7.98 -6.57 -5.95
C GLN A 73 8.74 -7.12 -7.16
N LEU A 74 8.38 -6.68 -8.37
CA LEU A 74 9.04 -7.13 -9.59
C LEU A 74 10.53 -6.73 -9.64
N LEU A 75 10.86 -5.50 -9.23
CA LEU A 75 12.26 -5.06 -9.15
C LEU A 75 13.06 -5.87 -8.11
N ARG A 76 12.45 -6.20 -6.97
CA ARG A 76 13.07 -7.05 -5.95
C ARG A 76 13.32 -8.47 -6.47
N ALA A 77 12.37 -9.05 -7.20
CA ALA A 77 12.52 -10.37 -7.82
C ALA A 77 13.64 -10.38 -8.88
N LEU A 78 13.70 -9.35 -9.74
CA LEU A 78 14.77 -9.20 -10.73
C LEU A 78 16.15 -9.07 -10.07
N TRP A 79 16.24 -8.37 -8.94
CA TRP A 79 17.46 -8.31 -8.16
C TRP A 79 17.84 -9.68 -7.57
N TYR A 80 16.88 -10.41 -7.01
CA TYR A 80 17.12 -11.74 -6.45
C TYR A 80 17.59 -12.74 -7.51
N HIS A 81 17.02 -12.69 -8.72
CA HIS A 81 17.52 -13.44 -9.87
C HIS A 81 18.98 -13.10 -10.19
N ARG A 82 19.31 -11.80 -10.18
CA ARG A 82 20.69 -11.33 -10.41
C ARG A 82 21.66 -11.85 -9.35
N GLU A 83 21.29 -11.86 -8.06
CA GLU A 83 22.15 -12.35 -6.98
C GLU A 83 22.35 -13.87 -7.01
N GLN A 84 21.32 -14.64 -7.41
CA GLN A 84 21.40 -16.09 -7.51
C GLN A 84 22.17 -16.61 -8.71
N ARG A 85 22.43 -15.77 -9.71
CA ARG A 85 23.19 -16.09 -10.92
C ARG A 85 24.70 -16.25 -10.62
N GLY A 86 25.05 -17.02 -9.58
CA GLY A 86 26.39 -17.16 -9.05
C GLY A 86 27.45 -17.21 -10.15
N TRP A 87 28.44 -16.32 -10.01
CA TRP A 87 29.66 -16.15 -10.80
C TRP A 87 29.92 -17.20 -11.90
N THR A 88 29.92 -16.74 -13.16
CA THR A 88 30.45 -17.51 -14.31
C THR A 88 31.94 -17.17 -14.52
N PRO A 89 32.87 -18.14 -14.44
CA PRO A 89 34.28 -17.88 -14.77
C PRO A 89 34.45 -17.39 -16.21
N GLY A 90 35.03 -16.19 -16.38
CA GLY A 90 35.37 -15.61 -17.69
C GLY A 90 34.44 -14.51 -18.20
N GLU A 91 33.32 -14.22 -17.52
CA GLU A 91 32.60 -12.98 -17.74
C GLU A 91 33.42 -11.81 -17.18
N ILE A 92 33.50 -10.70 -17.92
CA ILE A 92 34.03 -9.44 -17.39
C ILE A 92 33.13 -9.06 -16.21
N VAL A 93 33.59 -9.43 -15.02
CA VAL A 93 33.07 -8.94 -13.75
C VAL A 93 33.42 -7.47 -13.73
N GLU A 94 32.52 -6.62 -14.20
CA GLU A 94 32.63 -5.24 -13.80
C GLU A 94 32.41 -5.18 -12.28
N PRO A 95 33.41 -4.69 -11.53
CA PRO A 95 33.21 -4.41 -10.13
C PRO A 95 32.37 -3.13 -10.09
N ARG A 96 31.04 -3.23 -10.01
CA ARG A 96 30.22 -2.05 -9.72
C ARG A 96 29.74 -2.08 -8.26
N PRO A 97 30.06 -1.02 -7.50
CA PRO A 97 30.32 -1.10 -6.06
C PRO A 97 29.04 -1.38 -5.27
N SER A 98 29.16 -1.67 -3.98
CA SER A 98 28.07 -1.58 -3.00
C SER A 98 27.13 -0.39 -3.22
N ILE A 99 27.65 0.73 -3.76
CA ILE A 99 26.93 1.94 -4.18
C ILE A 99 25.82 1.67 -5.22
N VAL A 100 26.06 0.85 -6.24
CA VAL A 100 25.07 0.60 -7.31
C VAL A 100 23.95 -0.30 -6.79
N ARG A 101 24.28 -1.33 -6.00
CA ARG A 101 23.30 -2.11 -5.22
C ARG A 101 22.48 -1.21 -4.30
N GLN A 102 23.16 -0.33 -3.55
CA GLN A 102 22.52 0.59 -2.62
C GLN A 102 21.54 1.51 -3.35
N ARG A 103 21.92 2.07 -4.50
CA ARG A 103 21.02 2.91 -5.32
C ARG A 103 19.80 2.15 -5.80
N TYR A 104 19.97 0.92 -6.30
CA TYR A 104 18.83 0.10 -6.73
C TYR A 104 17.88 -0.20 -5.58
N MET A 105 18.42 -0.63 -4.44
CA MET A 105 17.64 -0.90 -3.25
C MET A 105 16.93 0.36 -2.74
N GLN A 106 17.55 1.54 -2.84
CA GLN A 106 16.88 2.81 -2.54
C GLN A 106 15.68 3.07 -3.46
N VAL A 107 15.74 2.69 -4.74
CA VAL A 107 14.56 2.79 -5.63
C VAL A 107 13.46 1.84 -5.17
N VAL A 108 13.79 0.59 -4.88
CA VAL A 108 12.84 -0.43 -4.40
C VAL A 108 12.20 0.01 -3.08
N GLU A 109 13.01 0.36 -2.08
CA GLU A 109 12.54 0.83 -0.77
C GLU A 109 11.65 2.07 -0.90
N ARG A 110 11.92 2.96 -1.86
CA ARG A 110 11.10 4.14 -2.08
C ARG A 110 9.75 3.79 -2.72
N LEU A 111 9.70 2.84 -3.65
CA LEU A 111 8.45 2.33 -4.20
C LEU A 111 7.64 1.59 -3.12
N GLU A 112 8.29 0.82 -2.25
CA GLU A 112 7.65 0.18 -1.09
C GLU A 112 7.11 1.21 -0.11
N ARG A 113 7.87 2.27 0.18
CA ARG A 113 7.37 3.40 0.98
C ARG A 113 6.18 4.09 0.32
N GLN A 114 6.22 4.28 -0.99
CA GLN A 114 5.11 4.89 -1.71
C GLN A 114 3.85 4.01 -1.68
N ALA A 115 4.02 2.68 -1.75
CA ALA A 115 2.92 1.74 -1.54
C ALA A 115 2.37 1.86 -0.11
N ASN A 116 3.23 1.86 0.90
CA ASN A 116 2.84 1.99 2.30
C ASN A 116 2.21 3.36 2.64
N LEU A 117 2.65 4.43 1.97
CA LEU A 117 2.00 5.74 2.05
C LEU A 117 0.61 5.64 1.43
N SER A 118 0.44 5.03 0.25
CA SER A 118 -0.89 4.81 -0.32
C SER A 118 -1.82 4.01 0.60
N ASP A 119 -1.28 3.08 1.39
CA ASP A 119 -2.02 2.30 2.41
C ASP A 119 -2.42 3.12 3.64
N THR A 120 -1.82 4.29 3.86
CA THR A 120 -2.02 5.13 5.06
C THR A 120 -2.38 6.58 4.74
N ASP A 121 -2.50 6.94 3.45
CA ASP A 121 -2.81 8.31 2.99
C ASP A 121 -4.15 8.83 3.54
N ALA A 122 -5.04 7.94 3.98
CA ALA A 122 -6.29 8.28 4.67
C ALA A 122 -6.14 8.49 6.19
N LEU A 123 -4.91 8.53 6.70
CA LEU A 123 -4.60 8.78 8.10
C LEU A 123 -4.01 10.19 8.22
N VAL A 124 -4.88 11.19 8.25
CA VAL A 124 -4.48 12.59 8.33
C VAL A 124 -4.70 13.16 9.73
N ALA A 125 -3.88 14.13 10.12
CA ALA A 125 -4.16 14.93 11.30
C ALA A 125 -5.41 15.78 11.03
N PHE A 126 -6.40 15.70 11.92
CA PHE A 126 -7.67 16.42 11.81
C PHE A 126 -7.92 17.37 13.00
N ALA A 127 -6.99 17.42 13.95
CA ALA A 127 -7.00 18.35 15.07
C ALA A 127 -5.55 18.65 15.47
N ASP A 128 -5.28 19.89 15.88
CA ASP A 128 -3.98 20.30 16.41
C ASP A 128 -3.75 19.62 17.77
N ASN A 129 -3.19 18.41 17.72
CA ASN A 129 -2.97 17.58 18.89
C ASN A 129 -1.72 16.72 18.67
N ALA A 130 -0.65 17.02 19.39
CA ALA A 130 0.61 16.27 19.33
C ALA A 130 0.42 14.75 19.57
N THR A 131 -0.61 14.33 20.32
CA THR A 131 -0.90 12.91 20.55
C THR A 131 -1.57 12.22 19.34
N LEU A 132 -2.19 12.98 18.43
CA LEU A 132 -2.73 12.46 17.18
C LEU A 132 -1.61 12.26 16.15
N ASP A 133 -0.70 13.23 16.04
CA ASP A 133 0.45 13.14 15.13
C ASP A 133 1.34 11.94 15.49
N GLN A 134 1.67 11.79 16.77
CA GLN A 134 2.44 10.64 17.27
C GLN A 134 1.74 9.30 17.01
N LEU A 135 0.40 9.28 17.04
CA LEU A 135 -0.37 8.07 16.74
C LEU A 135 -0.28 7.70 15.26
N ILE A 136 -0.45 8.68 14.36
CA ILE A 136 -0.32 8.49 12.91
C ILE A 136 1.10 8.04 12.58
N GLU A 137 2.13 8.69 13.12
CA GLU A 137 3.53 8.30 12.93
C GLU A 137 3.82 6.88 13.43
N ALA A 138 3.22 6.47 14.54
CA ALA A 138 3.37 5.11 15.05
C ALA A 138 2.72 4.07 14.12
N ILE A 139 1.51 4.34 13.61
CA ILE A 139 0.85 3.48 12.63
C ILE A 139 1.73 3.34 11.38
N ASN A 140 2.18 4.48 10.82
CA ASN A 140 2.99 4.49 9.60
C ASN A 140 4.30 3.72 9.78
N ARG A 141 4.95 3.82 10.95
CA ARG A 141 6.16 3.04 11.25
C ARG A 141 5.92 1.53 11.29
N ASP A 142 4.81 1.08 11.86
CA ASP A 142 4.51 -0.35 11.93
C ASP A 142 4.09 -0.92 10.57
N VAL A 143 3.27 -0.20 9.81
CA VAL A 143 2.88 -0.57 8.44
C VAL A 143 4.11 -0.64 7.54
N ALA A 144 5.00 0.36 7.61
CA ALA A 144 6.24 0.36 6.84
C ALA A 144 7.17 -0.82 7.16
N ALA A 145 7.04 -1.41 8.35
CA ALA A 145 7.76 -2.60 8.77
C ALA A 145 6.97 -3.91 8.51
N GLY A 146 5.84 -3.86 7.82
CA GLY A 146 4.97 -5.01 7.55
C GLY A 146 4.17 -5.50 8.77
N ARG A 147 4.21 -4.79 9.90
CA ARG A 147 3.61 -5.21 11.18
C ARG A 147 2.15 -4.75 11.32
N HIS A 148 1.31 -5.14 10.37
CA HIS A 148 -0.10 -4.75 10.32
C HIS A 148 -0.88 -5.17 11.58
N ALA A 149 -0.63 -6.38 12.09
CA ALA A 149 -1.26 -6.86 13.33
C ALA A 149 -0.97 -5.94 14.53
N ALA A 150 0.25 -5.41 14.63
CA ALA A 150 0.62 -4.45 15.68
C ALA A 150 0.00 -3.05 15.45
N ALA A 151 -0.24 -2.68 14.19
CA ALA A 151 -0.86 -1.41 13.82
C ALA A 151 -2.38 -1.37 14.08
N LEU A 152 -3.07 -2.52 14.15
CA LEU A 152 -4.53 -2.59 14.31
C LEU A 152 -5.05 -1.90 15.59
N ASP A 153 -4.38 -2.04 16.73
CA ASP A 153 -4.79 -1.37 17.99
C ASP A 153 -4.67 0.16 17.89
N ARG A 154 -3.59 0.62 17.25
CA ARG A 154 -3.37 2.05 16.98
C ARG A 154 -4.38 2.59 15.97
N LEU A 155 -4.70 1.82 14.92
CA LEU A 155 -5.72 2.17 13.95
C LEU A 155 -7.11 2.26 14.61
N HIS A 156 -7.45 1.33 15.51
CA HIS A 156 -8.68 1.43 16.30
C HIS A 156 -8.75 2.75 17.08
N THR A 157 -7.65 3.11 17.76
CA THR A 157 -7.55 4.37 18.50
C THR A 157 -7.70 5.58 17.57
N TYR A 158 -7.12 5.54 16.37
CA TYR A 158 -7.31 6.58 15.36
C TYR A 158 -8.78 6.69 14.94
N CYS A 159 -9.44 5.56 14.61
CA CYS A 159 -10.86 5.53 14.27
C CYS A 159 -11.73 6.12 15.40
N MET A 160 -11.44 5.77 16.67
CA MET A 160 -12.15 6.32 17.82
C MET A 160 -12.09 7.85 17.88
N LYS A 161 -10.88 8.42 17.69
CA LYS A 161 -10.69 9.87 17.66
C LYS A 161 -11.35 10.50 16.42
N ARG A 162 -11.21 9.86 15.25
CA ARG A 162 -11.70 10.37 13.97
C ARG A 162 -13.22 10.43 13.90
N PHE A 163 -13.90 9.35 14.29
CA PHE A 163 -15.37 9.33 14.30
C PHE A 163 -15.93 10.27 15.36
N THR A 164 -15.27 10.45 16.51
CA THR A 164 -15.65 11.50 17.46
C THR A 164 -15.60 12.88 16.81
N TYR A 165 -14.49 13.22 16.16
CA TYR A 165 -14.34 14.48 15.44
C TYR A 165 -15.41 14.67 14.35
N HIS A 166 -15.72 13.63 13.60
CA HIS A 166 -16.77 13.68 12.58
C HIS A 166 -18.18 13.86 13.14
N LEU A 167 -18.48 13.28 14.30
CA LEU A 167 -19.76 13.54 14.99
C LEU A 167 -19.83 14.99 15.46
N ASP A 168 -18.74 15.54 15.98
CA ASP A 168 -18.65 16.95 16.37
C ASP A 168 -18.89 17.88 15.17
N GLU A 169 -18.23 17.64 14.03
CA GLU A 169 -18.42 18.41 12.79
C GLU A 169 -19.85 18.32 12.25
N ALA A 170 -20.48 17.15 12.36
CA ALA A 170 -21.87 16.92 11.94
C ALA A 170 -22.90 17.45 12.95
N GLY A 171 -22.47 17.96 14.12
CA GLY A 171 -23.37 18.41 15.19
C GLY A 171 -24.15 17.28 15.86
N LEU A 172 -23.63 16.05 15.83
CA LEU A 172 -24.27 14.86 16.38
C LEU A 172 -23.80 14.62 17.82
N SER A 173 -24.72 14.19 18.68
CA SER A 173 -24.40 13.90 20.09
C SER A 173 -23.63 12.59 20.26
N HIS A 174 -22.61 12.62 21.12
CA HIS A 174 -21.83 11.45 21.52
C HIS A 174 -21.42 11.54 22.99
N VAL A 175 -21.17 10.37 23.59
CA VAL A 175 -20.64 10.24 24.95
C VAL A 175 -19.22 9.71 24.88
N ARG A 176 -18.33 10.22 25.75
CA ARG A 176 -16.90 9.87 25.77
C ARG A 176 -16.62 8.36 25.85
N GLU A 177 -17.46 7.61 26.54
CA GLU A 177 -17.30 6.16 26.77
C GLU A 177 -18.01 5.30 25.71
N GLU A 178 -18.73 5.90 24.76
CA GLU A 178 -19.45 5.11 23.77
C GLU A 178 -18.46 4.40 22.82
N PRO A 179 -18.74 3.13 22.46
CA PRO A 179 -17.78 2.33 21.71
C PRO A 179 -17.76 2.71 20.22
N LEU A 180 -16.69 2.32 19.51
CA LEU A 180 -16.45 2.71 18.12
C LEU A 180 -17.67 2.46 17.22
N GLN A 181 -18.28 1.28 17.31
CA GLN A 181 -19.44 0.92 16.48
C GLN A 181 -20.63 1.86 16.66
N SER A 182 -20.82 2.42 17.86
CA SER A 182 -21.89 3.38 18.12
C SER A 182 -21.61 4.69 17.38
N ARG A 183 -20.36 5.17 17.44
CA ARG A 183 -19.93 6.40 16.76
C ARG A 183 -20.04 6.26 15.24
N VAL A 184 -19.50 5.16 14.72
CA VAL A 184 -19.55 4.82 13.30
C VAL A 184 -20.99 4.72 12.84
N GLY A 185 -21.86 4.03 13.58
CA GLY A 185 -23.26 3.86 13.22
C GLY A 185 -24.03 5.18 13.14
N LYS A 186 -23.84 6.07 14.11
CA LYS A 186 -24.43 7.42 14.09
C LYS A 186 -23.95 8.22 12.87
N TYR A 187 -22.65 8.23 12.63
CA TYR A 187 -22.07 8.99 11.52
C TYR A 187 -22.49 8.45 10.16
N VAL A 188 -22.42 7.13 9.96
CA VAL A 188 -22.83 6.47 8.70
C VAL A 188 -24.32 6.70 8.42
N LYS A 189 -25.17 6.62 9.45
CA LYS A 189 -26.59 6.93 9.31
C LYS A 189 -26.79 8.36 8.81
N TRP A 190 -26.17 9.34 9.48
CA TRP A 190 -26.21 10.74 9.05
C TRP A 190 -25.67 10.94 7.63
N LEU A 191 -24.57 10.27 7.27
CA LEU A 191 -23.96 10.38 5.94
C LEU A 191 -24.89 9.86 4.83
N ILE A 192 -25.57 8.74 5.08
CA ILE A 192 -26.57 8.16 4.17
C ILE A 192 -27.81 9.06 4.04
N GLU A 193 -28.23 9.70 5.12
CA GLU A 193 -29.40 10.59 5.13
C GLU A 193 -29.13 11.96 4.49
N THR A 194 -27.87 12.41 4.50
CA THR A 194 -27.47 13.75 4.02
C THR A 194 -26.86 13.76 2.63
N ARG A 195 -26.42 12.62 2.10
CA ARG A 195 -25.83 12.52 0.76
C ARG A 195 -26.65 11.61 -0.15
N ASP A 196 -26.79 12.01 -1.40
CA ASP A 196 -27.36 11.17 -2.46
C ASP A 196 -26.32 10.15 -2.93
N LEU A 197 -26.21 9.03 -2.22
CA LEU A 197 -25.29 7.94 -2.54
C LEU A 197 -26.00 6.83 -3.31
N ARG A 198 -25.23 6.13 -4.14
CA ARG A 198 -25.75 4.99 -4.91
C ARG A 198 -26.10 3.82 -3.97
N PRO A 199 -27.08 2.96 -4.32
CA PRO A 199 -27.46 1.80 -3.51
C PRO A 199 -26.28 0.88 -3.12
N MET A 200 -25.33 0.69 -4.04
CA MET A 200 -24.12 -0.09 -3.77
C MET A 200 -23.27 0.54 -2.65
N THR A 201 -23.12 1.86 -2.66
CA THR A 201 -22.38 2.59 -1.62
C THR A 201 -23.07 2.50 -0.26
N HIS A 202 -24.40 2.56 -0.22
CA HIS A 202 -25.16 2.31 1.01
C HIS A 202 -24.88 0.93 1.60
N GLN A 203 -24.84 -0.11 0.76
CA GLN A 203 -24.57 -1.46 1.22
C GLN A 203 -23.13 -1.60 1.75
N ILE A 204 -22.15 -1.00 1.06
CA ILE A 204 -20.75 -0.98 1.50
C ILE A 204 -20.63 -0.32 2.88
N LEU A 205 -21.24 0.86 3.07
CA LEU A 205 -21.22 1.57 4.35
C LEU A 205 -21.89 0.78 5.49
N LYS A 206 -22.99 0.08 5.20
CA LYS A 206 -23.62 -0.81 6.18
C LYS A 206 -22.71 -1.97 6.58
N ASN A 207 -22.04 -2.60 5.61
CA ASN A 207 -21.09 -3.68 5.87
C ASN A 207 -19.87 -3.16 6.67
N ALA A 208 -19.40 -1.95 6.36
CA ALA A 208 -18.31 -1.30 7.08
C ALA A 208 -18.59 -1.14 8.57
N MET A 209 -19.85 -0.85 8.97
CA MET A 209 -20.24 -0.82 10.39
C MET A 209 -20.00 -2.16 11.08
N GLY A 210 -20.35 -3.27 10.41
CA GLY A 210 -20.13 -4.62 10.93
C GLY A 210 -18.64 -4.97 11.06
N ILE A 211 -17.83 -4.56 10.09
CA ILE A 211 -16.36 -4.76 10.13
C ILE A 211 -15.74 -3.98 11.29
N LEU A 212 -16.10 -2.70 11.45
CA LEU A 212 -15.59 -1.85 12.53
C LEU A 212 -16.12 -2.26 13.92
N GLN A 213 -17.23 -2.99 13.99
CA GLN A 213 -17.69 -3.61 15.24
C GLN A 213 -16.76 -4.75 15.69
N GLN A 214 -16.32 -5.60 14.76
CA GLN A 214 -15.44 -6.74 15.05
C GLN A 214 -14.00 -6.32 15.41
N PHE A 215 -13.64 -5.05 15.17
CA PHE A 215 -12.36 -4.48 15.55
C PHE A 215 -12.10 -4.55 17.07
N ASN A 216 -13.15 -4.38 17.89
CA ASN A 216 -13.04 -4.53 19.35
C ASN A 216 -12.66 -5.96 19.76
N ASP A 217 -13.23 -6.96 19.09
CA ASP A 217 -12.96 -8.36 19.39
C ASP A 217 -11.55 -8.77 18.95
N ILE A 218 -11.12 -8.30 17.77
CA ILE A 218 -9.76 -8.51 17.27
C ILE A 218 -8.73 -7.86 18.21
N ARG A 219 -9.00 -6.62 18.66
CA ARG A 219 -8.17 -5.92 19.63
C ARG A 219 -8.08 -6.69 20.95
N ASN A 220 -9.20 -7.10 21.52
CA ASN A 220 -9.24 -7.70 22.85
C ASN A 220 -8.75 -9.16 22.89
N ASN A 221 -8.98 -9.93 21.81
CA ASN A 221 -8.78 -11.38 21.83
C ASN A 221 -7.74 -11.90 20.82
N ARG A 222 -7.19 -11.05 19.94
CA ARG A 222 -6.28 -11.49 18.85
C ARG A 222 -5.15 -10.51 18.50
N SER A 223 -4.92 -9.51 19.36
CA SER A 223 -3.83 -8.54 19.21
C SER A 223 -2.77 -8.77 20.30
N PHE A 224 -1.58 -8.18 20.12
CA PHE A 224 -0.45 -8.22 21.08
C PHE A 224 -0.77 -7.68 22.50
N ALA A 225 -2.00 -7.23 22.76
CA ALA A 225 -2.43 -6.77 24.07
C ALA A 225 -2.55 -7.91 25.11
N HIS A 226 -2.72 -9.16 24.67
CA HIS A 226 -2.84 -10.36 25.53
C HIS A 226 -2.21 -11.61 24.87
N ASP A 227 -1.95 -12.65 25.67
CA ASP A 227 -1.28 -13.92 25.31
C ASP A 227 -2.19 -14.81 24.42
N ASN A 228 -2.56 -14.31 23.23
CA ASN A 228 -3.53 -14.92 22.31
C ASN A 228 -2.90 -15.37 20.98
N ASP A 229 -3.52 -16.33 20.30
CA ASP A 229 -3.19 -16.71 18.92
C ASP A 229 -3.27 -15.46 18.01
N LEU A 230 -2.10 -15.04 17.52
CA LEU A 230 -1.96 -13.86 16.69
C LEU A 230 -2.68 -14.08 15.35
N ILE A 231 -3.42 -13.06 14.88
CA ILE A 231 -3.97 -13.03 13.53
C ILE A 231 -2.85 -13.24 12.50
N ASP A 232 -3.16 -14.02 11.46
CA ASP A 232 -2.26 -14.24 10.33
C ASP A 232 -1.86 -12.91 9.66
N ALA A 233 -0.61 -12.83 9.18
CA ALA A 233 -0.08 -11.59 8.62
C ALA A 233 -0.87 -11.08 7.41
N HIS A 234 -1.37 -11.98 6.56
CA HIS A 234 -2.18 -11.62 5.39
C HIS A 234 -3.58 -11.17 5.81
N GLU A 235 -4.17 -11.83 6.80
CA GLU A 235 -5.45 -11.41 7.37
C GLU A 235 -5.36 -10.03 8.03
N ALA A 236 -4.32 -9.77 8.84
CA ALA A 236 -4.10 -8.47 9.46
C ALA A 236 -3.97 -7.35 8.42
N ARG A 237 -3.25 -7.63 7.32
CA ARG A 237 -3.09 -6.70 6.21
C ARG A 237 -4.43 -6.40 5.54
N LEU A 238 -5.20 -7.43 5.19
CA LEU A 238 -6.52 -7.26 4.57
C LEU A 238 -7.46 -6.41 5.45
N ILE A 239 -7.48 -6.68 6.75
CA ILE A 239 -8.30 -5.96 7.73
C ILE A 239 -7.87 -4.49 7.80
N PHE A 240 -6.57 -4.23 7.89
CA PHE A 240 -6.01 -2.89 7.91
C PHE A 240 -6.40 -2.10 6.66
N ASP A 241 -6.14 -2.66 5.48
CA ASP A 241 -6.40 -2.02 4.18
C ASP A 241 -7.89 -1.72 3.99
N THR A 242 -8.75 -2.65 4.45
CA THR A 242 -10.21 -2.47 4.39
C THR A 242 -10.66 -1.28 5.22
N VAL A 243 -10.16 -1.14 6.46
CA VAL A 243 -10.51 0.00 7.33
C VAL A 243 -9.98 1.31 6.78
N VAL A 244 -8.75 1.35 6.28
CA VAL A 244 -8.20 2.55 5.63
C VAL A 244 -9.03 2.91 4.40
N ALA A 245 -9.44 1.94 3.57
CA ALA A 245 -10.29 2.21 2.41
C ALA A 245 -11.64 2.83 2.80
N ILE A 246 -12.25 2.36 3.89
CA ILE A 246 -13.47 2.94 4.45
C ILE A 246 -13.23 4.39 4.92
N LEU A 247 -12.14 4.63 5.67
CA LEU A 247 -11.76 5.98 6.12
C LEU A 247 -11.55 6.91 4.92
N ARG A 248 -10.83 6.47 3.88
CA ARG A 248 -10.56 7.26 2.67
C ARG A 248 -11.84 7.72 1.97
N PHE A 249 -12.89 6.91 1.98
CA PHE A 249 -14.18 7.28 1.41
C PHE A 249 -14.93 8.31 2.27
N ILE A 250 -14.83 8.17 3.59
CA ILE A 250 -15.48 9.04 4.57
C ILE A 250 -14.78 10.41 4.64
N GLU A 251 -13.49 10.46 4.39
CA GLU A 251 -12.73 11.70 4.40
C GLU A 251 -13.24 12.71 3.35
N PRO A 252 -13.32 14.00 3.72
CA PRO A 252 -13.60 15.03 2.74
C PRO A 252 -12.48 15.00 1.69
N ARG A 253 -12.83 14.71 0.43
CA ARG A 253 -11.92 15.01 -0.68
C ARG A 253 -11.71 16.52 -0.65
N ALA A 254 -10.47 16.95 -0.44
CA ALA A 254 -10.08 18.35 -0.44
C ALA A 254 -10.45 19.11 -1.72
N ASP A 255 -10.92 18.42 -2.76
CA ASP A 255 -11.24 18.97 -4.08
C ASP A 255 -12.71 19.36 -4.30
N ALA A 256 -13.60 19.23 -3.32
CA ALA A 256 -15.01 19.66 -3.48
C ALA A 256 -15.29 21.11 -3.01
N ALA A 257 -14.30 21.82 -2.47
CA ALA A 257 -14.44 23.20 -1.97
C ALA A 257 -13.86 24.27 -2.93
N ARG A 258 -13.62 23.91 -4.19
CA ARG A 258 -13.30 24.87 -5.26
C ARG A 258 -14.16 24.61 -6.49
N SER A 259 -15.42 25.00 -6.44
CA SER A 259 -16.24 25.32 -7.61
C SER A 259 -17.28 26.35 -7.22
#